data_AF-A0A1R1MEJ9-F1
#
_entry.id   AF-A0A1R1MEJ9-F1
#
_cell.length_a   1.000
_cell.length_b   1.000
_cell.length_c   1.000
_cell.angle_alpha   90.00
_cell.angle_beta   90.00
_cell.angle_gamma   90.00
#
_symmetry.space_group_name_H-M   'P 1'
#
loop_
_entity.id
_entity.type
_entity.pdbx_description
1 polymer ?
#
loop_
_entity_poly.entity_id
_entity_poly.type
_entity_poly.pdbx_seq_one_letter_code
_entity_poly.pdbx_strand_id
1 'polypeptide(L)'
;MSASLFASKLVKQPVEEQPRWTQGQSGNARVLIGGNVLVLVLIASMVYGIYHMDWWIPVACLFVSFPVLHVVVLERIFAPAKGFLFSGAIALGSAPLIWFFW
;
A
#
# COMPACT_ATOMS: atom_id res chain seq x y z
N MET A 1 -2.71 -1.20 -2.11
CA MET A 1 -2.91 -0.09 -3.06
C MET A 1 -2.29 1.24 -2.58
N SER A 2 -2.44 1.65 -1.31
CA SER A 2 -1.82 2.90 -0.79
C SER A 2 -0.27 2.87 -0.86
N ALA A 3 0.34 1.74 -0.48
CA ALA A 3 1.78 1.59 -0.51
C ALA A 3 2.38 1.72 -1.92
N SER A 4 1.75 1.15 -2.96
CA SER A 4 2.25 1.29 -4.34
C SER A 4 2.13 2.72 -4.88
N LEU A 5 1.13 3.49 -4.43
CA LEU A 5 0.98 4.90 -4.77
C LEU A 5 2.07 5.74 -4.07
N PHE A 6 2.34 5.49 -2.79
CA PHE A 6 3.46 6.14 -2.10
C PHE A 6 4.83 5.76 -2.66
N ALA A 7 5.03 4.49 -3.04
CA ALA A 7 6.22 4.03 -3.76
C ALA A 7 6.45 4.80 -5.07
N SER A 8 5.39 4.96 -5.85
CA SER A 8 5.45 5.71 -7.11
C SER A 8 5.74 7.19 -6.89
N LYS A 9 5.20 7.79 -5.81
CA LYS A 9 5.50 9.18 -5.44
C LYS A 9 6.94 9.35 -4.94
N LEU A 10 7.45 8.40 -4.15
CA LEU A 10 8.83 8.37 -3.67
C LEU A 10 9.86 8.33 -4.79
N VAL A 11 9.64 7.45 -5.78
CA VAL A 11 10.54 7.33 -6.94
C VAL A 11 10.56 8.61 -7.78
N LYS A 12 9.45 9.36 -7.81
CA LYS A 12 9.32 10.62 -8.55
C LYS A 12 9.84 11.86 -7.80
N GLN A 13 10.22 11.76 -6.53
CA GLN A 13 10.80 12.90 -5.79
C GLN A 13 12.24 13.20 -6.23
N PRO A 14 12.69 14.46 -6.17
CA PRO A 14 14.09 14.82 -6.42
C PRO A 14 15.01 14.12 -5.43
N VAL A 15 16.22 13.76 -5.89
CA VAL A 15 17.15 12.88 -5.15
C VAL A 15 17.56 13.47 -3.79
N GLU A 16 17.58 14.81 -3.64
CA GLU A 16 17.85 15.46 -2.35
C GLU A 16 16.72 15.27 -1.30
N GLU A 17 15.47 15.10 -1.72
CA GLU A 17 14.32 14.88 -0.81
C GLU A 17 14.06 13.40 -0.51
N GLN A 18 14.71 12.50 -1.25
CA GLN A 18 14.59 11.08 -1.01
C GLN A 18 15.35 10.67 0.25
N PRO A 19 14.77 9.85 1.13
CA PRO A 19 15.50 9.35 2.28
C PRO A 19 16.66 8.43 1.84
N ARG A 20 17.77 8.43 2.60
CA ARG A 20 19.02 7.71 2.29
C ARG A 20 18.87 6.22 1.91
N TRP A 21 17.80 5.55 2.35
CA TRP A 21 17.53 4.14 2.06
C TRP A 21 16.81 3.91 0.71
N THR A 22 16.22 4.95 0.11
CA THR A 22 15.62 4.91 -1.23
C THR A 22 16.48 5.57 -2.30
N GLN A 23 17.51 6.32 -1.90
CA GLN A 23 18.44 6.99 -2.83
C GLN A 23 19.19 5.96 -3.71
N GLY A 24 19.23 6.23 -5.01
CA GLY A 24 19.90 5.40 -6.01
C GLY A 24 19.00 4.41 -6.74
N GLN A 25 19.49 3.88 -7.86
CA GLN A 25 18.71 3.05 -8.78
C GLN A 25 18.23 1.73 -8.13
N SER A 26 19.03 1.15 -7.24
CA SER A 26 18.68 -0.07 -6.50
C SER A 26 17.67 0.17 -5.37
N GLY A 27 17.69 1.35 -4.75
CA GLY A 27 16.72 1.77 -3.74
C GLY A 27 15.32 1.96 -4.32
N ASN A 28 15.24 2.66 -5.45
CA ASN A 28 13.99 2.85 -6.20
C ASN A 28 13.38 1.52 -6.68
N ALA A 29 14.22 0.61 -7.19
CA ALA A 29 13.76 -0.71 -7.62
C ALA A 29 13.14 -1.52 -6.46
N ARG A 30 13.76 -1.51 -5.27
CA ARG A 30 13.23 -2.19 -4.07
C ARG A 30 11.89 -1.62 -3.63
N VAL A 31 11.72 -0.30 -3.65
CA VAL A 31 10.47 0.37 -3.28
C VAL A 31 9.35 0.03 -4.27
N LEU A 32 9.66 -0.03 -5.57
CA LEU A 32 8.69 -0.38 -6.60
C LEU A 32 8.26 -1.86 -6.50
N ILE A 33 9.22 -2.77 -6.34
CA ILE A 33 8.96 -4.21 -6.14
C ILE A 33 8.14 -4.42 -4.87
N GLY A 34 8.52 -3.77 -3.75
CA GLY A 34 7.78 -3.83 -2.50
C GLY A 34 6.35 -3.31 -2.66
N GLY A 35 6.17 -2.18 -3.35
CA GLY A 35 4.85 -1.64 -3.68
C GLY A 35 3.98 -2.65 -4.44
N ASN A 36 4.54 -3.32 -5.45
CA ASN A 36 3.83 -4.31 -6.26
C ASN A 36 3.45 -5.57 -5.46
N VAL A 37 4.34 -6.09 -4.61
CA VAL A 37 4.04 -7.23 -3.73
C VAL A 37 2.85 -6.89 -2.81
N LEU A 38 2.79 -5.67 -2.28
CA LEU A 38 1.68 -5.22 -1.44
C LEU A 38 0.38 -5.05 -2.22
N VAL A 39 0.43 -4.82 -3.54
CA VAL A 39 -0.76 -4.85 -4.40
C VAL A 39 -1.26 -6.28 -4.55
N LEU A 40 -0.36 -7.27 -4.70
CA LEU A 40 -0.75 -8.68 -4.77
C LEU A 40 -1.44 -9.15 -3.47
N VAL A 41 -0.92 -8.75 -2.30
CA VAL A 41 -1.56 -9.04 -1.00
C VAL A 41 -2.97 -8.45 -0.92
N LEU A 42 -3.15 -7.22 -1.43
CA LEU A 42 -4.47 -6.59 -1.48
C LEU A 42 -5.44 -7.34 -2.41
N ILE A 43 -4.97 -7.78 -3.58
CA ILE A 43 -5.79 -8.58 -4.51
C ILE A 43 -6.20 -9.90 -3.86
N ALA A 44 -5.27 -10.59 -3.20
CA ALA A 44 -5.56 -11.82 -2.46
C ALA A 44 -6.60 -11.58 -1.36
N SER A 45 -6.45 -10.50 -0.58
CA SER A 45 -7.44 -10.09 0.43
C SER A 45 -8.82 -9.80 -0.16
N MET A 46 -8.87 -9.19 -1.34
CA MET A 46 -10.13 -8.85 -2.01
C MET A 46 -10.85 -10.10 -2.52
N VAL A 47 -10.11 -11.03 -3.14
CA VAL A 47 -10.64 -12.31 -3.59
C VAL A 47 -11.22 -13.07 -2.40
N TYR A 48 -10.47 -13.16 -1.30
CA TYR A 48 -10.96 -13.78 -0.07
C TYR A 48 -12.24 -13.10 0.46
N GLY A 49 -12.28 -11.77 0.50
CA GLY A 49 -13.45 -11.00 0.91
C GLY A 49 -14.67 -11.20 0.01
N ILE A 50 -14.50 -11.43 -1.28
CA ILE A 50 -15.62 -11.74 -2.20
C ILE A 50 -16.19 -13.14 -1.94
N TYR A 51 -15.35 -14.09 -1.50
CA TYR A 51 -15.81 -15.45 -1.17
C TYR A 51 -16.49 -15.55 0.21
N HIS A 52 -16.08 -14.73 1.18
CA HIS A 52 -16.53 -14.83 2.58
C HIS A 52 -17.45 -13.70 3.06
N MET A 53 -17.55 -12.60 2.32
CA MET A 53 -18.49 -11.51 2.57
C MET A 53 -19.32 -11.22 1.33
N ASP A 54 -20.44 -10.52 1.51
CA ASP A 54 -21.21 -10.04 0.37
C ASP A 54 -20.34 -9.12 -0.51
N TRP A 55 -20.34 -9.40 -1.82
CA TRP A 55 -19.45 -8.78 -2.81
C TRP A 55 -19.40 -7.24 -2.79
N TRP A 56 -20.46 -6.57 -2.34
CA TRP A 56 -20.56 -5.12 -2.26
C TRP A 56 -19.65 -4.52 -1.18
N ILE A 57 -19.33 -5.26 -0.12
CA ILE A 57 -18.50 -4.80 1.01
C ILE A 57 -17.04 -4.60 0.59
N PRO A 58 -16.32 -5.61 0.03
CA PRO A 58 -14.94 -5.42 -0.43
C PRO A 58 -14.86 -4.40 -1.57
N VAL A 59 -15.87 -4.33 -2.45
CA VAL A 59 -15.93 -3.33 -3.52
C VAL A 59 -16.09 -1.90 -2.96
N ALA A 60 -17.00 -1.68 -2.01
CA ALA A 60 -17.16 -0.38 -1.36
C ALA A 60 -15.88 0.03 -0.59
N CYS A 61 -15.22 -0.92 0.07
CA CYS A 61 -13.93 -0.66 0.73
C CYS A 61 -12.84 -0.21 -0.27
N LEU A 62 -12.80 -0.79 -1.47
CA LEU A 62 -11.77 -0.50 -2.47
C LEU A 62 -12.02 0.82 -3.23
N PHE A 63 -13.28 1.15 -3.52
CA PHE A 63 -13.62 2.35 -4.30
C PHE A 63 -14.00 3.56 -3.46
N VAL A 64 -14.48 3.38 -2.23
CA VAL A 64 -14.95 4.48 -1.39
C VAL A 64 -14.01 4.68 -0.21
N SER A 65 -13.84 3.68 0.65
CA SER A 65 -13.06 3.81 1.88
C SER A 65 -11.57 4.03 1.57
N PHE A 66 -11.02 3.29 0.62
CA PHE A 66 -9.61 3.36 0.24
C PHE A 66 -9.16 4.74 -0.25
N PRO A 67 -9.74 5.35 -1.31
CA PRO A 67 -9.26 6.64 -1.80
C PRO A 67 -9.49 7.76 -0.80
N VAL A 68 -10.59 7.72 -0.04
CA VAL A 68 -10.85 8.68 1.03
C VAL A 68 -9.78 8.58 2.11
N LEU A 69 -9.50 7.38 2.63
CA LEU A 69 -8.44 7.18 3.63
C LEU A 69 -7.05 7.54 3.08
N HIS A 70 -6.76 7.17 1.84
CA HIS A 70 -5.46 7.43 1.24
C HIS A 70 -5.19 8.93 1.05
N VAL A 71 -6.10 9.64 0.40
CA VAL A 71 -5.91 11.06 0.06
C VAL A 71 -6.18 11.98 1.25
N VAL A 72 -7.22 11.72 2.05
CA VAL A 72 -7.62 12.63 3.14
C VAL A 72 -6.79 12.40 4.39
N VAL A 73 -6.44 11.15 4.70
CA VAL A 73 -5.76 10.79 5.95
C VAL A 73 -4.27 10.57 5.70
N LEU A 74 -3.90 9.64 4.83
CA LEU A 74 -2.49 9.26 4.69
C LEU A 74 -1.65 10.35 4.01
N GLU A 75 -2.13 10.97 2.92
CA GLU A 75 -1.36 12.04 2.26
C GLU A 75 -1.23 13.31 3.10
N ARG A 76 -2.21 13.62 3.96
CA ARG A 76 -2.13 14.77 4.87
C ARG A 76 -1.20 14.55 6.05
N ILE A 77 -1.12 13.31 6.56
CA ILE A 77 -0.41 13.01 7.81
C ILE A 77 1.02 12.55 7.53
N PHE A 78 1.25 11.82 6.45
CA PHE A 78 2.52 11.15 6.21
C PHE A 78 3.26 11.68 4.97
N ALA A 79 4.53 12.04 5.17
CA ALA A 79 5.47 12.19 4.06
C ALA A 79 5.60 10.87 3.28
N PRO A 80 5.89 10.91 1.96
CA PRO A 80 5.82 9.73 1.08
C PRO A 80 6.58 8.50 1.61
N ALA A 81 7.76 8.74 2.19
CA ALA A 81 8.63 7.72 2.79
C ALA A 81 7.97 6.97 3.95
N LYS A 82 7.37 7.74 4.87
CA LYS A 82 6.70 7.19 6.05
C LYS A 82 5.36 6.57 5.67
N GLY A 83 4.66 7.15 4.68
CA GLY A 83 3.40 6.62 4.15
C GLY A 83 3.58 5.25 3.50
N PHE A 84 4.67 5.05 2.75
CA PHE A 84 5.04 3.75 2.19
C PHE A 84 5.28 2.71 3.28
N LEU A 85 6.13 3.02 4.27
CA LEU A 85 6.46 2.09 5.36
C LEU A 85 5.23 1.76 6.20
N PHE A 86 4.42 2.75 6.56
CA PHE A 86 3.21 2.55 7.35
C PHE A 86 2.17 1.71 6.60
N SER A 87 1.88 2.07 5.35
CA SER A 87 0.94 1.31 4.51
C SER A 87 1.44 -0.10 4.24
N GLY A 88 2.76 -0.28 4.07
CA GLY A 88 3.37 -1.59 3.86
C GLY A 88 3.35 -2.47 5.10
N ALA A 89 3.61 -1.90 6.28
CA ALA A 89 3.54 -2.61 7.56
C ALA A 89 2.11 -3.08 7.85
N ILE A 90 1.09 -2.23 7.62
CA ILE A 90 -0.32 -2.61 7.79
C ILE A 90 -0.71 -3.73 6.83
N ALA A 91 -0.31 -3.61 5.55
CA ALA A 91 -0.61 -4.63 4.56
C ALA A 91 0.09 -5.97 4.87
N LEU A 92 1.35 -5.95 5.31
CA LEU A 92 2.02 -7.17 5.81
C LEU A 92 1.35 -7.73 7.07
N GLY A 93 0.86 -6.88 7.97
CA GLY A 93 0.09 -7.29 9.15
C GLY A 93 -1.27 -7.92 8.79
N SER A 94 -1.87 -7.53 7.66
CA SER A 94 -3.09 -8.15 7.16
C SER A 94 -2.87 -9.54 6.53
N ALA A 95 -1.65 -9.85 6.07
CA ALA A 95 -1.35 -11.15 5.48
C ALA A 95 -1.55 -12.36 6.43
N PRO A 96 -1.06 -12.35 7.69
CA PRO A 96 -1.34 -13.44 8.62
C PRO A 96 -2.80 -13.50 9.05
N LEU A 97 -3.53 -12.37 9.11
CA LEU A 97 -4.97 -12.38 9.35
C LEU A 97 -5.72 -13.12 8.24
N ILE A 98 -5.34 -12.86 6.99
CA ILE A 98 -5.87 -13.61 5.85
C ILE A 98 -5.50 -15.09 5.97
N TRP A 99 -4.27 -15.46 6.35
CA TRP A 99 -3.87 -16.87 6.52
C TRP A 99 -4.62 -17.61 7.63
N PHE A 100 -4.87 -16.97 8.77
CA PHE A 100 -5.56 -17.61 9.90
C PHE A 100 -7.07 -17.72 9.71
N PHE A 101 -7.67 -16.81 8.93
CA PHE A 101 -9.09 -16.82 8.64
C PHE A 101 -9.44 -17.38 7.25
N TRP A 102 -8.43 -17.72 6.42
CA TRP A 102 -8.64 -18.43 5.14
C TRP A 102 -9.34 -19.77 5.33
#